data_AF-A0A521X3H6-F1
#
_entry.id   AF-A0A521X3H6-F1
#
_cell.length_a   1.000
_cell.length_b   1.000
_cell.length_c   1.000
_cell.angle_alpha   90.00
_cell.angle_beta   90.00
_cell.angle_gamma   90.00
#
_symmetry.space_group_name_H-M   'P 1'
#
loop_
_entity.id
_entity.type
_entity.pdbx_description
1 polymer ?
#
loop_
_entity_poly.entity_id
_entity_poly.type
_entity_poly.pdbx_seq_one_letter_code
_entity_poly.pdbx_strand_id
1 'polypeptide(L)'
;AVYREHREKIARYRADGVLAVDMELSALYTLARFRGIACGAVLAISDELHGDAWDIGFADARFVAAMTQAASVALDAARRL
;
A
#
# COMPACT_ATOMS: atom_id res chain seq x y z
N ALA A 1 12.87 -4.47 -1.52
CA ALA A 1 13.05 -5.59 -0.58
C ALA A 1 12.98 -5.00 0.82
N VAL A 2 12.20 -5.62 1.70
CA VAL A 2 11.69 -5.14 3.01
C VAL A 2 12.73 -4.74 4.07
N TYR A 3 14.01 -4.87 3.78
CA TYR A 3 15.10 -4.43 4.67
C TYR A 3 16.09 -3.51 3.95
N ARG A 4 15.64 -2.88 2.86
CA ARG A 4 16.45 -1.98 2.02
C ARG A 4 15.74 -0.65 1.74
N GLU A 5 14.79 -0.26 2.59
CA GLU A 5 14.27 1.11 2.65
C GLU A 5 15.27 2.02 3.38
N HIS A 6 16.30 2.47 2.67
CA HIS A 6 17.22 3.48 3.20
C HIS A 6 16.63 4.89 3.05
N ARG A 7 17.09 5.84 3.87
CA ARG A 7 16.63 7.24 3.85
C ARG A 7 16.70 7.87 2.45
N GLU A 8 17.76 7.61 1.70
CA GLU A 8 17.93 8.10 0.32
C GLU A 8 16.84 7.57 -0.62
N LYS A 9 16.47 6.29 -0.48
CA LYS A 9 15.43 5.65 -1.28
C LYS A 9 14.05 6.23 -0.95
N ILE A 10 13.77 6.46 0.34
CA ILE A 10 12.54 7.09 0.81
C ILE A 10 12.45 8.54 0.30
N ALA A 11 13.53 9.30 0.37
CA ALA A 11 13.60 10.67 -0.16
C ALA A 11 13.33 10.72 -1.67
N ARG A 12 13.92 9.78 -2.44
CA ARG A 12 13.65 9.64 -3.86
C ARG A 12 12.18 9.31 -4.13
N TYR A 13 11.63 8.31 -3.44
CA TYR A 13 10.21 7.95 -3.58
C TYR A 13 9.27 9.12 -3.28
N ARG A 14 9.57 9.92 -2.26
CA ARG A 14 8.82 11.13 -1.96
C ARG A 14 8.90 12.15 -3.09
N ALA A 15 10.10 12.38 -3.65
CA ALA A 15 10.28 13.28 -4.78
C ALA A 15 9.53 12.81 -6.03
N ASP A 16 9.43 11.49 -6.22
CA ASP A 16 8.69 10.85 -7.32
C ASP A 16 7.17 10.78 -7.07
N GLY A 17 6.67 11.29 -5.93
CA GLY A 17 5.24 11.29 -5.60
C GLY A 17 4.69 9.94 -5.12
N VAL A 18 5.56 8.99 -4.75
CA VAL A 18 5.17 7.69 -4.21
C VAL A 18 4.62 7.86 -2.80
N LEU A 19 3.39 7.40 -2.58
CA LEU A 19 2.67 7.52 -1.30
C LEU A 19 2.90 6.34 -0.36
N ALA A 20 3.09 5.14 -0.91
CA ALA A 20 3.22 3.91 -0.14
C ALA A 20 4.11 2.90 -0.88
N VAL A 21 4.68 1.95 -0.14
CA VAL A 21 5.46 0.83 -0.66
C VAL A 21 4.77 -0.47 -0.27
N ASP A 22 4.63 -1.37 -1.24
CA ASP A 22 4.03 -2.70 -1.14
C ASP A 22 4.90 -3.69 -1.94
N MET A 23 4.71 -5.01 -1.78
CA MET A 23 5.55 -6.02 -2.45
C MET A 23 4.81 -6.81 -3.53
N GLU A 24 3.49 -6.68 -3.64
CA GLU A 24 2.60 -7.55 -4.40
C GLU A 24 1.99 -6.83 -5.62
N LEU A 25 1.67 -5.53 -5.51
CA LEU A 25 0.87 -4.83 -6.51
C LEU A 25 1.47 -4.82 -7.92
N SER A 26 2.79 -4.67 -8.05
CA SER A 26 3.43 -4.66 -9.36
C SER A 26 3.24 -5.99 -10.12
N ALA A 27 3.28 -7.13 -9.42
CA ALA A 27 3.03 -8.44 -10.00
C ALA A 27 1.55 -8.62 -10.33
N LEU A 28 0.64 -8.24 -9.43
CA LEU A 28 -0.79 -8.33 -9.63
C LEU A 28 -1.26 -7.49 -10.83
N TYR A 29 -0.81 -6.24 -10.94
CA TYR A 29 -1.15 -5.38 -12.08
C TYR A 29 -0.56 -5.88 -13.39
N THR A 30 0.65 -6.43 -13.37
CA THR A 30 1.24 -7.04 -14.56
C THR A 30 0.42 -8.23 -15.04
N LEU A 31 0.00 -9.12 -14.12
CA LEU A 31 -0.83 -10.27 -14.45
C LEU A 31 -2.22 -9.86 -14.93
N ALA A 32 -2.85 -8.89 -14.27
CA ALA A 32 -4.18 -8.38 -14.65
C ALA A 32 -4.16 -7.82 -16.07
N ARG A 33 -3.13 -7.03 -16.39
CA ARG A 33 -2.90 -6.52 -17.74
C ARG A 33 -2.67 -7.65 -18.76
N PHE A 34 -1.86 -8.65 -18.42
CA PHE A 34 -1.63 -9.81 -19.29
C PHE A 34 -2.92 -10.61 -19.55
N ARG A 35 -3.80 -10.74 -18.56
CA ARG A 35 -5.08 -11.46 -18.66
C ARG A 35 -6.23 -10.61 -19.18
N GLY A 36 -6.03 -9.30 -19.37
CA GLY A 36 -7.08 -8.39 -19.82
C GLY A 36 -8.21 -8.21 -18.80
N ILE A 37 -7.93 -8.33 -17.50
CA ILE A 37 -8.92 -8.17 -16.42
C ILE A 37 -8.70 -6.87 -15.65
N ALA A 38 -9.78 -6.30 -15.11
CA ALA A 38 -9.69 -5.15 -14.21
C ALA A 38 -9.03 -5.55 -12.88
N CYS A 39 -8.18 -4.68 -12.35
CA CYS A 39 -7.53 -4.87 -11.06
C CYS A 39 -7.35 -3.51 -10.38
N GLY A 40 -7.65 -3.45 -9.08
CA GLY A 40 -7.46 -2.28 -8.23
C GLY A 40 -6.97 -2.71 -6.85
N ALA A 41 -6.45 -1.75 -6.09
CA ALA A 41 -5.96 -2.01 -4.73
C ALA A 41 -6.33 -0.85 -3.79
N VAL A 42 -6.52 -1.19 -2.53
CA VAL A 42 -6.65 -0.26 -1.41
C VAL A 42 -5.66 -0.72 -0.35
N LEU A 43 -4.82 0.19 0.13
CA LEU A 43 -3.78 -0.10 1.12
C LEU A 43 -4.12 0.59 2.44
N ALA A 44 -4.07 -0.15 3.54
CA ALA A 44 -4.08 0.41 4.88
C ALA A 44 -2.62 0.59 5.34
N ILE A 45 -2.28 1.77 5.86
CA ILE A 45 -0.91 2.10 6.25
C ILE A 45 -0.63 1.53 7.65
N SER A 46 0.30 0.59 7.72
CA SER A 46 0.73 -0.05 8.97
C SER A 46 1.83 0.69 9.70
N ASP A 47 2.63 1.46 8.98
CA ASP A 47 3.81 2.15 9.49
C ASP A 47 4.26 3.25 8.51
N GLU A 48 4.96 4.24 9.04
CA GLU A 48 5.46 5.38 8.27
C GLU A 48 6.98 5.50 8.39
N LEU A 49 7.65 5.66 7.25
CA LEU A 49 9.12 5.78 7.14
C LEU A 49 9.58 7.17 6.70
N HIS A 50 8.66 8.12 6.47
CA HIS A 50 9.01 9.45 5.96
C HIS A 50 9.49 10.42 7.04
N GLY A 51 9.29 10.09 8.33
CA GLY A 51 9.73 10.90 9.46
C GLY A 51 11.20 10.69 9.82
N ASP A 52 11.63 11.33 10.91
CA ASP A 52 12.99 11.18 11.44
C ASP A 52 13.24 9.77 12.00
N ALA A 53 12.18 9.12 12.50
CA ALA A 53 12.18 7.76 13.02
C ALA A 53 11.09 6.93 12.33
N TRP A 54 11.20 5.61 12.45
CA TRP A 54 10.16 4.68 12.03
C TRP A 54 8.96 4.78 12.97
N ASP A 55 7.80 5.18 12.44
CA ASP A 55 6.53 5.17 13.18
C ASP A 55 5.82 3.85 12.93
N ILE A 56 5.72 3.02 13.98
CA ILE A 56 5.24 1.64 13.90
C ILE A 56 3.79 1.57 14.40
N GLY A 57 2.85 1.30 13.49
CA GLY A 57 1.41 1.30 13.76
C GLY A 57 0.72 -0.07 13.71
N PHE A 58 1.45 -1.19 13.60
CA PHE A 58 0.84 -2.53 13.40
C PHE A 58 -0.18 -2.93 14.48
N ALA A 59 0.00 -2.47 15.72
CA ALA A 59 -0.89 -2.74 16.85
C ALA A 59 -1.86 -1.58 17.15
N ASP A 60 -1.83 -0.51 16.36
CA ASP A 60 -2.67 0.66 16.57
C ASP A 60 -4.12 0.34 16.16
N ALA A 61 -5.07 0.70 17.02
CA ALA A 61 -6.50 0.52 16.74
C ALA A 61 -6.94 1.23 15.44
N ARG A 62 -6.29 2.33 15.07
CA ARG A 62 -6.51 3.06 13.81
C ARG A 62 -6.15 2.20 12.60
N PHE A 63 -5.07 1.43 12.66
CA PHE A 63 -4.67 0.53 11.59
C PHE A 63 -5.67 -0.62 11.41
N VAL A 64 -6.12 -1.22 12.52
CA VAL A 64 -7.15 -2.28 12.49
C VAL A 64 -8.47 -1.77 11.91
N ALA A 65 -8.90 -0.57 12.31
CA ALA A 65 -10.07 0.09 11.76
C ALA A 65 -9.90 0.39 10.26
N ALA A 66 -8.73 0.88 9.84
CA ALA A 66 -8.41 1.16 8.44
C ALA A 66 -8.43 -0.12 7.58
N MET A 67 -7.93 -1.26 8.09
CA MET A 67 -8.02 -2.54 7.38
C MET A 67 -9.48 -2.97 7.17
N THR A 68 -10.33 -2.80 8.19
CA THR A 68 -11.76 -3.14 8.09
C THR A 68 -12.44 -2.25 7.05
N GLN A 69 -12.17 -0.94 7.09
CA GLN A 69 -12.70 0.01 6.11
C GLN A 69 -12.20 -0.29 4.69
N ALA A 70 -10.91 -0.60 4.52
CA ALA A 70 -10.33 -0.95 3.24
C ALA A 70 -10.99 -2.21 2.65
N ALA A 71 -11.26 -3.23 3.46
CA ALA A 71 -11.97 -4.43 3.04
C ALA A 71 -13.41 -4.11 2.58
N SER A 72 -14.14 -3.28 3.33
CA SER A 72 -15.48 -2.83 2.93
C SER A 72 -15.46 -2.08 1.60
N VAL A 73 -14.53 -1.13 1.42
CA VAL A 73 -14.37 -0.36 0.17
C VAL A 73 -14.04 -1.29 -0.99
N ALA A 74 -13.14 -2.26 -0.80
CA ALA A 74 -12.77 -3.22 -1.83
C ALA A 74 -13.95 -4.09 -2.25
N LEU A 75 -14.75 -4.58 -1.30
CA LEU A 75 -15.96 -5.37 -1.58
C LEU A 75 -17.02 -4.56 -2.32
N ASP A 76 -17.24 -3.31 -1.91
CA ASP A 76 -18.20 -2.43 -2.57
C ASP A 76 -17.78 -2.03 -3.98
N ALA A 77 -16.48 -1.80 -4.20
CA ALA A 77 -15.93 -1.55 -5.52
C ALA A 77 -16.04 -2.79 -6.42
N ALA A 78 -15.70 -3.97 -5.90
CA ALA A 78 -15.77 -5.23 -6.65
C ALA A 78 -17.19 -5.60 -7.09
N ARG A 79 -18.23 -5.21 -6.32
CA ARG A 79 -19.64 -5.39 -6.70
C ARG A 79 -20.11 -4.51 -7.86
N ARG A 80 -19.36 -3.46 -8.19
CA ARG A 80 -19.70 -2.48 -9.23
C ARG A 80 -18.91 -2.69 -10.53
N LEU A 81 -17.98 -3.63 -10.54
CA LEU A 81 -17.21 -4.07 -11.71
C LEU A 81 -17.96 -5.20 -12.43
#